data_AF-A0A527FTY4-F1
#
_entry.id   AF-A0A527FTY4-F1
#
_cell.length_a   1.000
_cell.length_b   1.000
_cell.length_c   1.000
_cell.angle_alpha   90.00
_cell.angle_beta   90.00
_cell.angle_gamma   90.00
#
_symmetry.space_group_name_H-M   'P 1'
#
loop_
_entity.id
_entity.type
_entity.pdbx_description
1 polymer ?
#
loop_
_entity_poly.entity_id
_entity_poly.type
_entity_poly.pdbx_seq_one_letter_code
_entity_poly.pdbx_strand_id
1 'polypeptide(L)' 'MAQKTIAFFPEAAYGPALNSVGIAQAVEARGHKAVFLSDPGFVD' A
#
# COMPACT_ATOMS: atom_id res chain seq x y z
N MET A 1 -16.37 9.98 -7.50
CA MET A 1 -16.55 8.69 -6.77
C MET A 1 -16.25 8.93 -5.30
N ALA A 2 -16.90 8.24 -4.37
CA ALA A 2 -16.53 8.33 -2.95
C ALA A 2 -15.10 7.79 -2.74
N GLN A 3 -14.33 8.43 -1.85
CA GLN A 3 -12.98 7.99 -1.50
C GLN A 3 -13.03 6.62 -0.82
N LYS A 4 -12.21 5.68 -1.28
CA LYS A 4 -12.07 4.34 -0.69
C LYS A 4 -10.72 4.22 0.01
N THR A 5 -10.67 3.38 1.04
CA THR A 5 -9.40 2.94 1.65
C THR A 5 -9.04 1.57 1.09
N ILE A 6 -7.82 1.43 0.59
CA ILE A 6 -7.31 0.20 -0.04
C ILE A 6 -6.07 -0.23 0.75
N ALA A 7 -6.15 -1.45 1.31
CA ALA A 7 -5.08 -2.02 2.12
C ALA A 7 -4.16 -2.90 1.27
N PHE A 8 -2.86 -2.69 1.41
CA PHE A 8 -1.81 -3.50 0.81
C PHE A 8 -1.15 -4.36 1.88
N PHE A 9 -1.02 -5.65 1.61
CA PHE A 9 -0.29 -6.60 2.46
C PHE A 9 0.64 -7.43 1.57
N PRO A 10 1.80 -6.85 1.18
CA PRO A 10 2.76 -7.55 0.33
C PRO A 10 3.49 -8.64 1.12
N GLU A 11 4.05 -9.61 0.39
CA GLU A 11 5.06 -10.50 0.94
C GLU A 11 6.22 -9.69 1.55
N ALA A 12 6.84 -10.22 2.61
CA ALA A 12 7.98 -9.63 3.32
C ALA A 12 9.28 -9.65 2.48
N ALA A 13 9.21 -9.08 1.28
CA ALA A 13 10.29 -8.99 0.32
C ALA A 13 10.24 -7.63 -0.41
N TYR A 14 11.42 -7.08 -0.71
CA TYR A 14 11.54 -5.75 -1.32
C TYR A 14 10.82 -5.63 -2.67
N GLY A 15 10.92 -6.63 -3.54
CA GLY A 15 10.28 -6.60 -4.86
C GLY A 15 8.75 -6.46 -4.80
N PRO A 16 8.03 -7.38 -4.12
CA PRO A 16 6.59 -7.29 -3.91
C PRO A 16 6.14 -6.00 -3.22
N ALA A 17 6.91 -5.51 -2.24
CA ALA A 17 6.62 -4.25 -1.57
C ALA A 17 6.67 -3.05 -2.54
N LEU A 18 7.71 -2.96 -3.38
CA LEU A 18 7.84 -1.87 -4.36
C LEU A 18 6.76 -1.89 -5.44
N ASN A 19 6.35 -3.08 -5.89
CA ASN A 19 5.20 -3.21 -6.81
C ASN A 19 3.92 -2.66 -6.17
N SER A 20 3.71 -2.96 -4.88
CA SER A 20 2.56 -2.47 -4.12
C SER A 20 2.61 -0.94 -3.94
N VAL A 21 3.80 -0.36 -3.74
CA VAL A 21 4.00 1.11 -3.68
C VAL A 21 3.59 1.78 -5.00
N GLY A 22 3.99 1.23 -6.15
CA GLY A 22 3.59 1.79 -7.45
C GLY A 22 2.07 1.76 -7.66
N ILE A 23 1.41 0.69 -7.22
CA ILE A 23 -0.06 0.60 -7.28
C ILE A 23 -0.71 1.58 -6.29
N ALA A 24 -0.16 1.71 -5.09
CA ALA A 24 -0.63 2.66 -4.08
C ALA A 24 -0.59 4.11 -4.61
N GLN A 25 0.51 4.52 -5.26
CA GLN A 25 0.62 5.82 -5.91
C GLN A 25 -0.46 6.04 -6.98
N ALA A 26 -0.74 5.03 -7.80
CA ALA A 26 -1.80 5.12 -8.82
C ALA A 26 -3.21 5.20 -8.19
N VAL A 27 -3.43 4.50 -7.08
CA VAL A 27 -4.66 4.56 -6.29
C VAL A 27 -4.84 5.96 -5.70
N GLU A 28 -3.79 6.53 -5.12
CA GLU A 28 -3.80 7.89 -4.56
C GLU A 28 -4.04 8.96 -5.63
N ALA A 29 -3.39 8.83 -6.79
CA ALA A 29 -3.62 9.71 -7.95
C ALA A 29 -5.07 9.68 -8.45
N ARG A 30 -5.83 8.63 -8.15
CA ARG A 30 -7.26 8.49 -8.45
C ARG A 30 -8.18 9.02 -7.35
N GLY A 31 -7.63 9.62 -6.29
CA GLY A 31 -8.37 10.19 -5.17
C GLY A 31 -8.81 9.15 -4.14
N HIS A 32 -8.04 8.08 -3.96
CA HIS A 32 -8.28 7.05 -2.94
C HIS A 32 -7.16 7.03 -1.91
N LYS A 33 -7.39 6.38 -0.76
CA LYS A 33 -6.40 6.25 0.31
C LYS A 33 -5.73 4.88 0.22
N ALA A 34 -4.41 4.85 0.10
CA ALA A 34 -3.63 3.63 0.28
C ALA A 34 -3.22 3.48 1.76
N VAL A 35 -3.23 2.25 2.28
CA VAL A 35 -2.66 1.92 3.59
C VAL A 35 -1.85 0.62 3.47
N PHE A 36 -0.71 0.54 4.14
CA PHE A 36 0.11 -0.67 4.18
C PHE A 36 -0.06 -1.35 5.53
N LEU A 37 -0.39 -2.64 5.48
CA LEU A 37 -0.36 -3.50 6.65
C LEU A 37 1.07 -4.00 6.80
N SER A 38 1.64 -3.78 7.98
CA SER A 38 2.96 -4.25 8.34
C SER A 38 2.87 -4.93 9.70
N ASP A 39 3.71 -5.94 9.91
CA ASP A 39 3.91 -6.50 11.24
C ASP A 39 4.58 -5.43 12.13
N PRO A 40 4.24 -5.35 13.44
CA PRO A 40 4.90 -4.42 14.35
C PRO A 40 6.44 -4.53 14.36
N GLY A 41 7.02 -5.69 14.01
CA GLY A 41 8.48 -5.85 13.88
C GLY A 41 9.11 -5.12 12.68
N PHE A 42 8.32 -4.47 11.82
CA PHE A 42 8.79 -3.73 10.64
C PHE A 42 8.70 -2.20 10.77
N VAL A 43 8.20 -1.69 11.89
CA VAL A 43 8.04 -0.23 12.10
C VAL A 43 9.20 0.43 12.88
N ASP A 44 10.19 -0.36 13.31
CA ASP A 44 11.41 0.11 14.00
C ASP A 44 12.65 0.14 13.08
#